data_AF-A0A506UEK3-F1
#
_entry.id   AF-A0A506UEK3-F1
#
_cell.length_a   1.000
_cell.length_b   1.000
_cell.length_c   1.000
_cell.angle_alpha   90.00
_cell.angle_beta   90.00
_cell.angle_gamma   90.00
#
_symmetry.space_group_name_H-M   'P 1'
#
loop_
_entity.id
_entity.type
_entity.pdbx_description
1 polymer ?
#
loop_
_entity_poly.entity_id
_entity_poly.type
_entity_poly.pdbx_seq_one_letter_code
_entity_poly.pdbx_strand_id
1 'polypeptide(L)'
;MDPTVPSGAARLLDYVRDTETGSAGADSYRTIYGHNEDKLAKPLTSMTLGDVVDAQGGWSKRFGSSAAGGYQFMRATLQDLSSDLGLRGTQVFDPNLQDRLGYHLLKRRGYEAFASGEIGPTEFGRRLAMEWASFPVLEDCQGAHRKLKRGETYYAGDKLNKALIKPAEMEACLREVREMINGEAAPVPSEIPTQSPRPTQEADMPEKSTPAKQVAKAIGGGKGAAQGVTFAGGLVIICSYFGLIPPDTTPTQIALLSTAVTAVVAPLVSFVQAYMAPRNAE
;
A
#
# COMPACT_ATOMS: atom_id res chain seq x y z
N MET A 1 10.44 -12.36 10.34
CA MET A 1 10.48 -10.94 10.01
C MET A 1 11.90 -10.55 9.66
N ASP A 2 12.13 -10.31 8.39
CA ASP A 2 13.34 -9.75 7.83
C ASP A 2 13.60 -8.34 8.40
N PRO A 3 14.85 -8.03 8.81
CA PRO A 3 15.17 -6.77 9.48
C PRO A 3 15.11 -5.54 8.55
N THR A 4 15.00 -5.72 7.23
CA THR A 4 14.86 -4.61 6.27
C THR A 4 13.42 -4.14 6.09
N VAL A 5 12.45 -4.86 6.66
CA VAL A 5 11.03 -4.47 6.65
C VAL A 5 10.79 -3.46 7.79
N PRO A 6 10.26 -2.25 7.51
CA PRO A 6 9.96 -1.26 8.55
C PRO A 6 8.99 -1.79 9.61
N SER A 7 9.10 -1.29 10.85
CA SER A 7 8.37 -1.85 12.00
C SER A 7 6.85 -1.90 11.81
N GLY A 8 6.26 -0.83 11.26
CA GLY A 8 4.83 -0.79 10.94
C GLY A 8 4.43 -1.77 9.84
N ALA A 9 5.28 -1.97 8.82
CA ALA A 9 5.02 -2.94 7.76
C ALA A 9 5.13 -4.36 8.29
N ALA A 10 6.14 -4.63 9.13
CA ALA A 10 6.33 -5.90 9.82
C ALA A 10 5.09 -6.28 10.64
N ARG A 11 4.55 -5.34 11.43
CA ARG A 11 3.33 -5.56 12.22
C ARG A 11 2.13 -5.94 11.37
N LEU A 12 1.97 -5.30 10.21
CA LEU A 12 0.90 -5.61 9.26
C LEU A 12 1.11 -6.99 8.61
N LEU A 13 2.34 -7.29 8.19
CA LEU A 13 2.68 -8.58 7.60
C LEU A 13 2.51 -9.74 8.58
N ASP A 14 2.83 -9.54 9.86
CA ASP A 14 2.55 -10.55 10.89
C ASP A 14 1.05 -10.85 10.98
N TYR A 15 0.22 -9.81 10.96
CA TYR A 15 -1.24 -9.97 10.97
C TYR A 15 -1.79 -10.67 9.72
N VAL A 16 -1.27 -10.30 8.54
CA VAL A 16 -1.59 -10.99 7.27
C VAL A 16 -1.24 -12.47 7.39
N ARG A 17 -0.03 -12.79 7.84
CA ARG A 17 0.47 -14.16 7.88
C ARG A 17 -0.32 -15.04 8.84
N ASP A 18 -0.64 -14.53 10.03
CA ASP A 18 -1.47 -15.25 10.99
C ASP A 18 -2.88 -15.50 10.44
N THR A 19 -3.46 -14.52 9.72
CA THR A 19 -4.79 -14.64 9.11
C THR A 19 -4.81 -15.64 7.95
N GLU A 20 -3.82 -15.56 7.07
CA GLU A 20 -3.74 -16.36 5.84
C GLU A 20 -3.39 -17.83 6.10
N THR A 21 -2.58 -18.11 7.13
CA THR A 21 -2.08 -19.46 7.41
C THR A 21 -2.75 -20.15 8.58
N GLY A 22 -3.45 -19.40 9.45
CA GLY A 22 -3.95 -19.92 10.72
C GLY A 22 -2.85 -20.48 11.64
N SER A 23 -1.58 -20.17 11.35
CA SER A 23 -0.38 -20.72 11.99
C SER A 23 0.50 -19.57 12.47
N ALA A 24 1.16 -19.75 13.62
CA ALA A 24 2.02 -18.72 14.19
C ALA A 24 3.51 -19.02 13.96
N GLY A 25 4.36 -17.99 14.05
CA GLY A 25 5.80 -18.15 14.08
C GLY A 25 6.38 -18.76 12.79
N ALA A 26 7.41 -19.61 12.93
CA ALA A 26 8.17 -20.15 11.80
C ALA A 26 7.36 -21.09 10.89
N ASP A 27 6.30 -21.72 11.42
CA ASP A 27 5.51 -22.71 10.67
C ASP A 27 4.66 -22.06 9.58
N SER A 28 4.18 -20.84 9.82
CA SER A 28 3.43 -20.07 8.82
C SER A 28 4.15 -19.90 7.49
N TYR A 29 5.49 -19.76 7.49
CA TYR A 29 6.28 -19.64 6.25
C TYR A 29 6.36 -20.93 5.43
N ARG A 30 5.94 -22.06 5.99
CA ARG A 30 5.93 -23.37 5.34
C ARG A 30 4.56 -23.75 4.80
N THR A 31 3.50 -23.08 5.26
CA THR A 31 2.11 -23.41 4.94
C THR A 31 1.86 -23.33 3.45
N ILE A 32 1.28 -24.37 2.88
CA ILE A 32 0.66 -24.30 1.55
C ILE A 32 -0.84 -24.52 1.67
N TYR A 33 -1.58 -24.14 0.63
CA TYR A 33 -3.04 -24.23 0.66
C TYR A 33 -3.55 -25.58 1.18
N GLY A 34 -4.48 -25.53 2.13
CA GLY A 34 -5.07 -26.72 2.74
C GLY A 34 -4.13 -27.53 3.63
N HIS A 35 -3.06 -26.92 4.16
CA HIS A 35 -2.07 -27.56 5.03
C HIS A 35 -1.43 -28.81 4.41
N ASN A 36 -1.05 -28.71 3.14
CA ASN A 36 -0.50 -29.82 2.35
C ASN A 36 1.05 -29.89 2.38
N GLU A 37 1.72 -29.08 3.19
CA GLU A 37 3.18 -28.91 3.20
C GLU A 37 3.95 -30.21 3.47
N ASP A 38 3.37 -31.12 4.26
CA ASP A 38 3.94 -32.44 4.52
C ASP A 38 3.98 -33.35 3.28
N LYS A 39 3.26 -32.98 2.21
CA LYS A 39 3.25 -33.70 0.93
C LYS A 39 4.35 -33.21 -0.03
N LEU A 40 5.15 -32.22 0.36
CA LEU A 40 6.27 -31.72 -0.43
C LEU A 40 7.51 -32.62 -0.23
N ALA A 41 8.30 -32.80 -1.28
CA ALA A 41 9.51 -33.63 -1.23
C ALA A 41 10.63 -33.03 -0.34
N LYS A 42 10.61 -31.71 -0.15
CA LYS A 42 11.48 -30.97 0.76
C LYS A 42 10.69 -29.80 1.35
N PRO A 43 11.08 -29.28 2.53
CA PRO A 43 10.37 -28.16 3.12
C PRO A 43 10.30 -26.95 2.19
N LEU A 44 9.15 -26.26 2.18
CA LEU A 44 8.94 -25.09 1.31
C LEU A 44 10.05 -24.03 1.47
N THR A 45 10.46 -23.77 2.72
CA THR A 45 11.49 -22.77 3.06
C THR A 45 12.92 -23.18 2.71
N SER A 46 13.14 -24.39 2.18
CA SER A 46 14.42 -24.82 1.60
C SER A 46 14.38 -24.96 0.07
N MET A 47 13.24 -24.67 -0.55
CA MET A 47 13.11 -24.59 -2.01
C MET A 47 13.69 -23.29 -2.53
N THR A 48 14.20 -23.28 -3.76
CA THR A 48 14.47 -22.01 -4.45
C THR A 48 13.15 -21.40 -4.94
N LEU A 49 13.12 -20.09 -5.20
CA LEU A 49 11.94 -19.43 -5.75
C LEU A 49 11.47 -20.10 -7.06
N GLY A 50 12.41 -20.51 -7.92
CA GLY A 50 12.12 -21.25 -9.15
C GLY A 50 11.49 -22.62 -8.86
N ASP A 51 12.07 -23.39 -7.92
CA ASP A 51 11.50 -24.67 -7.50
C ASP A 51 10.04 -24.50 -7.01
N VAL A 52 9.75 -23.44 -6.25
CA VAL A 52 8.40 -23.15 -5.73
C VAL A 52 7.45 -22.86 -6.89
N VAL A 53 7.83 -21.96 -7.80
CA VAL A 53 7.01 -21.60 -8.97
C VAL A 53 6.73 -22.80 -9.88
N ASP A 54 7.71 -23.69 -10.06
CA ASP A 54 7.54 -24.91 -10.84
C ASP A 54 6.61 -25.90 -10.13
N ALA A 55 6.80 -26.12 -8.83
CA ALA A 55 5.95 -27.01 -8.04
C ALA A 55 4.49 -26.55 -8.01
N GLN A 56 4.27 -25.23 -7.85
CA GLN A 56 2.95 -24.60 -7.86
C GLN A 56 2.15 -24.88 -9.14
N GLY A 57 2.81 -25.15 -10.28
CA GLY A 57 2.15 -25.45 -11.55
C GLY A 57 1.18 -26.64 -11.51
N GLY A 58 1.37 -27.57 -10.56
CA GLY A 58 0.46 -28.70 -10.35
C GLY A 58 -0.47 -28.58 -9.12
N TRP A 59 -0.29 -27.55 -8.29
CA TRP A 59 -0.93 -27.50 -6.97
C TRP A 59 -2.42 -27.18 -7.04
N SER A 60 -2.87 -26.28 -7.92
CA SER A 60 -4.32 -26.00 -8.03
C SER A 60 -5.14 -27.27 -8.32
N LYS A 61 -4.65 -28.15 -9.20
CA LYS A 61 -5.29 -29.44 -9.49
C LYS A 61 -5.21 -30.43 -8.34
N ARG A 62 -4.10 -30.45 -7.60
CA ARG A 62 -3.83 -31.45 -6.54
C ARG A 62 -4.43 -31.06 -5.19
N PHE A 63 -4.44 -29.78 -4.88
CA PHE A 63 -4.71 -29.23 -3.54
C PHE A 63 -5.83 -28.19 -3.56
N GLY A 64 -6.21 -27.63 -4.71
CA GLY A 64 -7.29 -26.66 -4.86
C GLY A 64 -6.83 -25.21 -5.05
N SER A 65 -5.57 -24.90 -4.72
CA SER A 65 -4.94 -23.61 -5.01
C SER A 65 -3.42 -23.77 -5.12
N SER A 66 -2.75 -22.78 -5.72
CA SER A 66 -1.29 -22.69 -5.77
C SER A 66 -0.70 -21.90 -4.59
N ALA A 67 -1.52 -21.37 -3.68
CA ALA A 67 -1.05 -20.51 -2.60
C ALA A 67 0.04 -21.15 -1.72
N ALA A 68 1.09 -20.38 -1.44
CA ALA A 68 2.30 -20.84 -0.79
C ALA A 68 2.87 -19.83 0.22
N GLY A 69 3.41 -20.34 1.31
CA GLY A 69 4.16 -19.59 2.32
C GLY A 69 3.29 -18.71 3.21
N GLY A 70 3.96 -17.89 4.01
CA GLY A 70 3.32 -17.07 5.05
C GLY A 70 2.32 -16.07 4.50
N TYR A 71 2.51 -15.63 3.25
CA TYR A 71 1.65 -14.63 2.62
C TYR A 71 0.75 -15.22 1.53
N GLN A 72 0.66 -16.55 1.48
CA GLN A 72 -0.19 -17.30 0.53
C GLN A 72 0.00 -16.84 -0.93
N PHE A 73 1.25 -16.70 -1.37
CA PHE A 73 1.57 -16.23 -2.72
C PHE A 73 1.06 -17.23 -3.76
N MET A 74 0.27 -16.74 -4.71
CA MET A 74 -0.12 -17.51 -5.89
C MET A 74 1.06 -17.62 -6.86
N ARG A 75 1.04 -18.64 -7.73
CA ARG A 75 2.09 -18.86 -8.74
C ARG A 75 2.33 -17.61 -9.62
N ALA A 76 1.25 -17.06 -10.17
CA ALA A 76 1.31 -15.87 -11.00
C ALA A 76 1.87 -14.67 -10.22
N THR A 77 1.49 -14.51 -8.95
CA THR A 77 2.02 -13.46 -8.09
C THR A 77 3.54 -13.59 -7.88
N LEU A 78 4.06 -14.81 -7.66
CA LEU A 78 5.51 -15.01 -7.54
C LEU A 78 6.26 -14.77 -8.86
N GLN A 79 5.67 -15.16 -10.00
CA GLN A 79 6.24 -14.88 -11.31
C GLN A 79 6.32 -13.37 -11.58
N ASP A 80 5.23 -12.65 -11.30
CA ASP A 80 5.18 -11.19 -11.40
C ASP A 80 6.20 -10.52 -10.49
N LEU A 81 6.27 -10.90 -9.21
CA LEU A 81 7.24 -10.36 -8.27
C LEU A 81 8.68 -10.66 -8.69
N SER A 82 8.94 -11.86 -9.22
CA SER A 82 10.26 -12.23 -9.74
C SER A 82 10.65 -11.35 -10.92
N SER A 83 9.71 -11.06 -11.82
CA SER A 83 9.92 -10.16 -12.96
C SER A 83 10.16 -8.73 -12.50
N ASP A 84 9.27 -8.18 -11.67
CA ASP A 84 9.31 -6.79 -11.18
C ASP A 84 10.60 -6.49 -10.39
N LEU A 85 11.11 -7.48 -9.65
CA LEU A 85 12.31 -7.35 -8.81
C LEU A 85 13.60 -7.88 -9.47
N GLY A 86 13.53 -8.40 -10.70
CA GLY A 86 14.68 -8.98 -11.39
C GLY A 86 15.30 -10.18 -10.67
N LEU A 87 14.48 -10.98 -9.98
CA LEU A 87 14.93 -12.19 -9.30
C LEU A 87 15.23 -13.30 -10.33
N ARG A 88 16.18 -14.16 -9.99
CA ARG A 88 16.72 -15.19 -10.91
C ARG A 88 16.10 -16.56 -10.69
N GLY A 89 15.17 -16.68 -9.75
CA GLY A 89 14.60 -17.95 -9.30
C GLY A 89 15.55 -18.79 -8.42
N THR A 90 16.84 -18.46 -8.33
CA THR A 90 17.84 -19.22 -7.56
C THR A 90 17.90 -18.86 -6.08
N GLN A 91 17.24 -17.76 -5.68
CA GLN A 91 17.13 -17.35 -4.29
C GLN A 91 16.34 -18.39 -3.49
N VAL A 92 16.78 -18.72 -2.28
CA VAL A 92 16.02 -19.61 -1.39
C VAL A 92 14.74 -18.91 -0.94
N PHE A 93 13.61 -19.61 -1.00
CA PHE A 93 12.30 -19.14 -0.56
C PHE A 93 12.13 -19.21 0.96
N ASP A 94 13.15 -18.72 1.66
CA ASP A 94 13.23 -18.68 3.11
C ASP A 94 12.28 -17.60 3.71
N PRO A 95 12.09 -17.58 5.04
CA PRO A 95 11.23 -16.58 5.68
C PRO A 95 11.59 -15.13 5.33
N ASN A 96 12.88 -14.82 5.22
CA ASN A 96 13.32 -13.46 4.95
C ASN A 96 12.98 -13.01 3.52
N LEU A 97 13.14 -13.90 2.52
CA LEU A 97 12.69 -13.61 1.16
C LEU A 97 11.18 -13.44 1.11
N GLN A 98 10.42 -14.30 1.79
CA GLN A 98 8.97 -14.17 1.89
C GLN A 98 8.56 -12.82 2.49
N ASP A 99 9.20 -12.39 3.58
CA ASP A 99 8.94 -11.09 4.23
C ASP A 99 9.18 -9.91 3.26
N ARG A 100 10.29 -9.92 2.53
CA ARG A 100 10.61 -8.87 1.53
C ARG A 100 9.62 -8.86 0.37
N LEU A 101 9.18 -10.04 -0.09
CA LEU A 101 8.16 -10.17 -1.14
C LEU A 101 6.79 -9.68 -0.65
N GLY A 102 6.40 -10.04 0.57
CA GLY A 102 5.17 -9.57 1.21
C GLY A 102 5.18 -8.04 1.38
N TYR A 103 6.31 -7.47 1.79
CA TYR A 103 6.46 -6.02 1.88
C TYR A 103 6.36 -5.34 0.51
N HIS A 104 6.88 -5.97 -0.56
CA HIS A 104 6.68 -5.44 -1.91
C HIS A 104 5.20 -5.42 -2.31
N LEU A 105 4.41 -6.44 -1.94
CA LEU A 105 2.96 -6.43 -2.14
C LEU A 105 2.26 -5.31 -1.36
N LEU A 106 2.67 -5.04 -0.12
CA LEU A 106 2.14 -3.90 0.64
C LEU A 106 2.42 -2.57 -0.06
N LYS A 107 3.64 -2.35 -0.56
CA LYS A 107 3.98 -1.16 -1.35
C LYS A 107 3.12 -1.06 -2.61
N ARG A 108 2.92 -2.18 -3.31
CA ARG A 108 2.00 -2.28 -4.45
C ARG A 108 0.55 -1.93 -4.11
N ARG A 109 0.14 -2.04 -2.85
CA ARG A 109 -1.20 -1.63 -2.37
C ARG A 109 -1.21 -0.25 -1.72
N GLY A 110 -0.13 0.51 -1.84
CA GLY A 110 -0.08 1.89 -1.38
C GLY A 110 0.31 2.05 0.08
N TYR A 111 1.09 1.12 0.65
CA TYR A 111 1.60 1.24 2.02
C TYR A 111 2.31 2.58 2.26
N GLU A 112 3.10 3.07 1.31
CA GLU A 112 3.78 4.38 1.45
C GLU A 112 2.80 5.55 1.50
N ALA A 113 1.74 5.53 0.68
CA ALA A 113 0.67 6.52 0.73
C ALA A 113 -0.13 6.44 2.04
N PHE A 114 -0.32 5.23 2.58
CA PHE A 114 -0.93 5.05 3.89
C PHE A 114 -0.02 5.54 5.01
N ALA A 115 1.29 5.29 4.91
CA ALA A 115 2.30 5.72 5.88
C ALA A 115 2.50 7.25 5.87
N SER A 116 2.40 7.91 4.72
CA SER A 116 2.43 9.38 4.62
C SER A 116 1.11 10.03 5.05
N GLY A 117 0.00 9.27 5.07
CA GLY A 117 -1.34 9.78 5.34
C GLY A 117 -2.07 10.34 4.11
N GLU A 118 -1.51 10.14 2.92
CA GLU A 118 -2.15 10.47 1.65
C GLU A 118 -3.44 9.65 1.43
N ILE A 119 -3.44 8.37 1.83
CA ILE A 119 -4.65 7.55 1.88
C ILE A 119 -5.00 7.16 3.31
N GLY A 120 -6.30 7.22 3.62
CA GLY A 120 -6.83 6.80 4.91
C GLY A 120 -6.90 5.27 5.07
N PRO A 121 -7.16 4.78 6.29
CA PRO A 121 -7.25 3.34 6.58
C PRO A 121 -8.34 2.63 5.77
N THR A 122 -9.45 3.29 5.46
CA THR A 122 -10.54 2.70 4.67
C THR A 122 -10.10 2.34 3.25
N GLU A 123 -9.45 3.27 2.55
CA GLU A 123 -8.96 3.05 1.18
C GLU A 123 -7.79 2.06 1.17
N PHE A 124 -6.86 2.18 2.12
CA PHE A 124 -5.77 1.21 2.22
C PHE A 124 -6.31 -0.19 2.52
N GLY A 125 -7.29 -0.31 3.41
CA GLY A 125 -7.92 -1.59 3.72
C GLY A 125 -8.64 -2.21 2.53
N ARG A 126 -9.32 -1.40 1.70
CA ARG A 126 -9.87 -1.86 0.42
C ARG A 126 -8.79 -2.40 -0.50
N ARG A 127 -7.63 -1.73 -0.61
CA ARG A 127 -6.48 -2.19 -1.43
C ARG A 127 -5.83 -3.45 -0.87
N LEU A 128 -5.75 -3.61 0.45
CA LEU A 128 -5.29 -4.86 1.07
C LEU A 128 -6.24 -6.02 0.75
N ALA A 129 -7.56 -5.81 0.78
CA ALA A 129 -8.55 -6.83 0.40
C ALA A 129 -8.47 -7.24 -1.08
N MET A 130 -7.87 -6.41 -1.95
CA MET A 130 -7.56 -6.75 -3.35
C MET A 130 -6.30 -7.62 -3.50
N GLU A 131 -5.50 -7.75 -2.45
CA GLU A 131 -4.30 -8.60 -2.43
C GLU A 131 -4.57 -9.90 -1.67
N TRP A 132 -5.13 -9.78 -0.47
CA TRP A 132 -5.43 -10.87 0.44
C TRP A 132 -6.94 -11.05 0.55
N ALA A 133 -7.45 -12.12 -0.07
CA ALA A 133 -8.89 -12.39 -0.14
C ALA A 133 -9.52 -12.67 1.23
N SER A 134 -8.71 -13.01 2.24
CA SER A 134 -9.14 -13.17 3.63
C SER A 134 -9.55 -11.85 4.29
N PHE A 135 -9.19 -10.70 3.71
CA PHE A 135 -9.49 -9.40 4.31
C PHE A 135 -10.83 -8.83 3.84
N PRO A 136 -11.59 -8.16 4.73
CA PRO A 136 -12.83 -7.50 4.38
C PRO A 136 -12.59 -6.13 3.75
N VAL A 137 -13.53 -5.68 2.93
CA VAL A 137 -13.65 -4.25 2.61
C VAL A 137 -14.20 -3.50 3.81
N LEU A 138 -13.70 -2.28 4.03
CA LEU A 138 -14.05 -1.45 5.18
C LEU A 138 -15.24 -0.51 4.91
N GLU A 139 -15.76 -0.47 3.69
CA GLU A 139 -16.95 0.28 3.33
C GLU A 139 -17.66 -0.36 2.14
N ASP A 140 -18.85 0.13 1.82
CA ASP A 140 -19.55 -0.27 0.60
C ASP A 140 -18.75 0.19 -0.62
N CYS A 141 -18.40 -0.75 -1.51
CA CYS A 141 -17.62 -0.42 -2.70
C CYS A 141 -17.95 -1.33 -3.88
N GLN A 142 -17.36 -1.05 -5.05
CA GLN A 142 -17.34 -2.01 -6.15
C GLN A 142 -16.25 -3.06 -5.88
N GLY A 143 -16.65 -4.33 -5.79
CA GLY A 143 -15.74 -5.48 -5.75
C GLY A 143 -15.44 -6.03 -7.14
N ALA A 144 -14.69 -7.12 -7.21
CA ALA A 144 -14.31 -7.77 -8.47
C ALA A 144 -15.52 -8.23 -9.30
N HIS A 145 -16.58 -8.70 -8.64
CA HIS A 145 -17.73 -9.31 -9.32
C HIS A 145 -19.04 -8.52 -9.16
N ARG A 146 -19.20 -7.78 -8.06
CA ARG A 146 -20.42 -7.04 -7.74
C ARG A 146 -20.15 -5.91 -6.76
N LYS A 147 -21.18 -5.12 -6.48
CA LYS A 147 -21.17 -4.20 -5.35
C LYS A 147 -21.12 -4.99 -4.04
N LEU A 148 -20.30 -4.50 -3.13
CA LEU A 148 -20.00 -5.09 -1.85
C LEU A 148 -20.55 -4.24 -0.72
N LYS A 149 -20.83 -4.90 0.39
CA LYS A 149 -21.07 -4.30 1.69
C LYS A 149 -19.82 -4.40 2.55
N ARG A 150 -19.65 -3.43 3.46
CA ARG A 150 -18.62 -3.50 4.51
C ARG A 150 -18.60 -4.88 5.17
N GLY A 151 -17.42 -5.48 5.30
CA GLY A 151 -17.24 -6.82 5.86
C GLY A 151 -17.15 -7.95 4.83
N GLU A 152 -17.51 -7.71 3.57
CA GLU A 152 -17.33 -8.71 2.51
C GLU A 152 -15.89 -8.70 1.97
N THR A 153 -15.39 -9.83 1.47
CA THR A 153 -14.12 -9.87 0.72
C THR A 153 -14.26 -9.15 -0.61
N TYR A 154 -13.17 -8.58 -1.14
CA TYR A 154 -13.15 -7.93 -2.45
C TYR A 154 -13.64 -8.84 -3.60
N TYR A 155 -13.50 -10.15 -3.42
CA TYR A 155 -13.86 -11.18 -4.39
C TYR A 155 -15.25 -11.79 -4.17
N ALA A 156 -16.10 -11.19 -3.30
CA ALA A 156 -17.39 -11.80 -3.00
C ALA A 156 -18.26 -11.89 -4.28
N GLY A 157 -18.72 -13.10 -4.57
CA GLY A 157 -19.46 -13.43 -5.80
C GLY A 157 -18.89 -14.64 -6.54
N ASP A 158 -17.62 -14.99 -6.32
CA ASP A 158 -16.96 -16.16 -6.90
C ASP A 158 -17.31 -17.50 -6.22
N LYS A 159 -17.94 -17.45 -5.03
CA LYS A 159 -18.28 -18.59 -4.16
C LYS A 159 -17.07 -19.33 -3.56
N LEU A 160 -15.86 -18.83 -3.78
CA LEU A 160 -14.60 -19.42 -3.30
C LEU A 160 -14.05 -18.61 -2.13
N ASN A 161 -13.96 -17.29 -2.30
CA ASN A 161 -13.29 -16.41 -1.36
C ASN A 161 -14.25 -15.90 -0.27
N LYS A 162 -13.73 -15.77 0.94
CA LYS A 162 -14.44 -15.23 2.11
C LYS A 162 -13.49 -14.41 2.97
N ALA A 163 -14.03 -13.34 3.57
CA ALA A 163 -13.30 -12.62 4.62
C ALA A 163 -13.22 -13.50 5.87
N LEU A 164 -12.04 -13.59 6.47
CA LEU A 164 -11.75 -14.36 7.68
C LEU A 164 -11.71 -13.49 8.94
N ILE A 165 -11.61 -12.17 8.78
CA ILE A 165 -11.58 -11.18 9.86
C ILE A 165 -12.71 -10.16 9.72
N LYS A 166 -13.07 -9.52 10.83
CA LYS A 166 -14.07 -8.44 10.87
C LYS A 166 -13.42 -7.10 10.51
N PRO A 167 -14.19 -6.15 9.95
CA PRO A 167 -13.69 -4.79 9.67
C PRO A 167 -13.03 -4.10 10.88
N ALA A 168 -13.60 -4.27 12.07
CA ALA A 168 -13.06 -3.66 13.29
C ALA A 168 -11.67 -4.19 13.67
N GLU A 169 -11.38 -5.47 13.39
CA GLU A 169 -10.07 -6.07 13.68
C GLU A 169 -9.02 -5.53 12.71
N MET A 170 -9.38 -5.43 11.43
CA MET A 170 -8.53 -4.82 10.42
C MET A 170 -8.26 -3.33 10.71
N GLU A 171 -9.28 -2.57 11.10
CA GLU A 171 -9.14 -1.16 11.49
C GLU A 171 -8.25 -1.00 12.73
N ALA A 172 -8.37 -1.91 13.71
CA ALA A 172 -7.50 -1.91 14.87
C ALA A 172 -6.04 -2.19 14.48
N CYS A 173 -5.78 -3.16 13.61
CA CYS A 173 -4.45 -3.43 13.09
C CYS A 173 -3.87 -2.22 12.35
N LEU A 174 -4.65 -1.57 11.47
CA LEU A 174 -4.18 -0.40 10.72
C LEU A 174 -3.91 0.81 11.64
N ARG A 175 -4.68 0.98 12.70
CA ARG A 175 -4.42 2.01 13.71
C ARG A 175 -3.10 1.76 14.44
N GLU A 176 -2.84 0.54 14.88
CA GLU A 176 -1.58 0.17 15.53
C GLU A 176 -0.38 0.38 14.59
N VAL A 177 -0.51 -0.04 13.32
CA VAL A 177 0.52 0.21 12.30
C VAL A 177 0.80 1.71 12.14
N ARG A 178 -0.25 2.55 12.14
CA ARG A 178 -0.11 4.01 12.07
C ARG A 178 0.62 4.58 13.29
N GLU A 179 0.30 4.08 14.48
CA GLU A 179 0.98 4.46 15.73
C GLU A 179 2.46 4.10 15.71
N MET A 180 2.82 2.90 15.21
CA MET A 180 4.21 2.48 15.06
C MET A 180 4.98 3.35 14.06
N ILE A 181 4.37 3.65 12.90
CA ILE A 181 4.97 4.55 11.89
C ILE A 181 5.23 5.93 12.51
N ASN A 182 4.26 6.47 13.26
CA ASN A 182 4.41 7.78 13.91
C ASN A 182 5.44 7.77 15.05
N GLY A 183 5.54 6.67 15.80
CA GLY A 183 6.53 6.49 16.86
C GLY A 183 7.96 6.39 16.32
N GLU A 184 8.14 5.78 15.15
CA GLU A 184 9.43 5.71 14.46
C GLU A 184 9.81 7.04 13.79
N ALA A 185 8.82 7.86 13.41
CA ALA A 185 9.02 9.21 12.87
C ALA A 185 9.19 10.31 13.94
N ALA A 186 8.98 10.00 15.22
CA ALA A 186 9.20 10.96 16.30
C ALA A 186 10.71 11.26 16.41
N PRO A 187 11.13 12.54 16.40
CA PRO A 187 12.54 12.86 16.55
C PRO A 187 12.98 12.36 17.93
N VAL A 188 13.99 11.48 17.95
CA VAL A 188 14.73 11.16 19.17
C VAL A 188 15.20 12.50 19.74
N PRO A 189 14.75 12.92 20.94
CA PRO A 189 15.30 14.12 21.55
C PRO A 189 16.79 13.87 21.74
N SER A 190 17.62 14.56 20.97
CA SER A 190 19.04 14.64 21.28
C SER A 190 19.14 15.39 22.60
N GLU A 191 19.31 14.66 23.70
CA GLU A 191 19.70 15.22 24.98
C GLU A 191 21.09 15.83 24.84
N ILE A 192 21.14 17.06 24.32
CA ILE A 192 22.31 17.94 24.46
C ILE A 192 22.18 18.57 25.85
N PRO A 193 23.13 18.36 26.78
CA PRO A 193 23.05 18.90 28.12
C PRO A 193 22.93 20.43 28.08
N THR A 194 21.82 20.92 28.64
CA THR A 194 21.47 22.34 28.75
C THR A 194 22.51 23.08 29.58
N GLN A 195 23.43 23.81 28.93
CA GLN A 195 24.08 24.96 29.56
C GLN A 195 23.28 26.21 29.17
N SER A 196 22.63 26.82 30.17
CA SER A 196 22.07 28.16 30.04
C SER A 196 23.18 29.19 29.86
N PRO A 197 22.94 30.24 29.06
CA PRO A 197 22.89 31.55 29.70
C PRO A 197 21.70 32.43 29.25
N ARG A 198 21.26 33.20 30.26
CA ARG A 198 20.41 34.40 30.38
C ARG A 198 19.80 35.13 29.16
N PRO A 199 18.69 35.87 29.41
CA PRO A 199 17.83 36.46 28.39
C PRO A 199 18.35 37.82 27.90
N THR A 200 18.11 38.13 26.63
CA THR A 200 18.04 39.52 26.16
C THR A 200 17.05 39.65 25.01
N GLN A 201 15.99 40.40 25.30
CA GLN A 201 15.16 41.26 24.47
C GLN A 201 14.38 40.69 23.26
N GLU A 202 13.09 40.59 23.55
CA GLU A 202 11.92 40.90 22.72
C GLU A 202 12.16 42.02 21.69
N ALA A 203 11.87 41.71 20.41
CA ALA A 203 11.68 42.66 19.34
C ALA A 203 10.45 42.24 18.52
N ASP A 204 9.70 43.25 18.13
CA ASP A 204 8.26 43.25 17.84
C ASP A 204 7.94 42.96 16.35
N MET A 205 6.80 42.29 16.14
CA MET A 205 5.94 42.20 14.92
C MET A 205 6.44 41.53 13.60
N PRO A 206 5.53 41.09 12.69
CA PRO A 206 4.08 40.85 12.81
C PRO A 206 3.62 39.42 12.42
N GLU A 207 2.43 39.08 12.91
CA GLU A 207 1.63 37.89 12.61
C GLU A 207 1.38 37.70 11.10
N LYS A 208 1.92 36.61 10.53
CA LYS A 208 1.51 36.12 9.20
C LYS A 208 0.48 35.01 9.35
N SER A 209 -0.76 35.34 9.02
CA SER A 209 -1.89 34.41 8.90
C SER A 209 -1.57 33.25 7.95
N THR A 210 -1.87 32.02 8.39
CA THR A 210 -1.54 30.76 7.72
C THR A 210 -2.39 30.50 6.45
N PRO A 211 -1.82 29.92 5.36
CA PRO A 211 -2.47 29.74 4.04
C PRO A 211 -3.69 28.79 4.00
N ALA A 212 -4.01 28.10 5.08
CA ALA A 212 -5.01 27.02 5.10
C ALA A 212 -6.45 27.50 4.79
N LYS A 213 -6.77 28.78 5.01
CA LYS A 213 -8.13 29.31 4.81
C LYS A 213 -8.45 29.73 3.37
N GLN A 214 -7.46 29.97 2.50
CA GLN A 214 -7.72 30.40 1.11
C GLN A 214 -7.88 29.22 0.14
N VAL A 215 -7.26 28.07 0.43
CA VAL A 215 -7.42 26.84 -0.36
C VAL A 215 -8.87 26.33 -0.33
N ALA A 216 -9.54 26.43 0.81
CA ALA A 216 -10.94 26.01 0.94
C ALA A 216 -11.94 26.90 0.15
N LYS A 217 -11.61 28.17 -0.09
CA LYS A 217 -12.51 29.11 -0.78
C LYS A 217 -12.45 28.98 -2.31
N ALA A 218 -11.38 28.41 -2.87
CA ALA A 218 -11.28 28.14 -4.30
C ALA A 218 -12.02 26.85 -4.75
N ILE A 219 -12.38 25.98 -3.80
CA ILE A 219 -13.04 24.68 -4.07
C ILE A 219 -14.58 24.80 -3.97
N GLY A 220 -15.10 25.83 -3.29
CA GLY A 220 -16.54 25.99 -3.03
C GLY A 220 -17.11 27.29 -3.59
N GLY A 221 -17.60 27.26 -4.84
CA GLY A 221 -18.42 28.35 -5.37
C GLY A 221 -18.69 28.27 -6.86
N GLY A 222 -19.80 27.61 -7.25
CA GLY A 222 -20.31 27.70 -8.63
C GLY A 222 -21.32 26.61 -8.97
N LYS A 223 -22.61 26.86 -8.72
CA LYS A 223 -23.70 26.10 -9.34
C LYS A 223 -23.71 26.43 -10.83
N GLY A 224 -23.43 25.46 -11.68
CA GLY A 224 -23.75 25.52 -13.12
C GLY A 224 -22.56 25.23 -14.05
N ALA A 225 -22.64 24.07 -14.71
CA ALA A 225 -21.98 23.67 -15.95
C ALA A 225 -20.43 23.49 -15.99
N ALA A 226 -20.07 22.27 -16.38
CA ALA A 226 -18.85 21.82 -17.07
C ALA A 226 -17.54 21.57 -16.27
N GLN A 227 -17.29 20.26 -16.07
CA GLN A 227 -16.01 19.55 -16.30
C GLN A 227 -14.76 19.97 -15.50
N GLY A 228 -14.46 19.18 -14.47
CA GLY A 228 -13.13 18.62 -14.19
C GLY A 228 -11.94 19.58 -14.05
N VAL A 229 -11.71 20.08 -12.84
CA VAL A 229 -10.35 20.50 -12.46
C VAL A 229 -9.54 19.22 -12.21
N THR A 230 -8.76 18.80 -13.19
CA THR A 230 -7.81 17.70 -13.06
C THR A 230 -6.69 18.09 -12.07
N PHE A 231 -6.13 17.10 -11.38
CA PHE A 231 -5.06 17.24 -10.38
C PHE A 231 -3.89 18.14 -10.83
N ALA A 232 -3.63 18.20 -12.15
CA ALA A 232 -2.64 19.06 -12.78
C ALA A 232 -2.93 20.57 -12.65
N GLY A 233 -4.20 20.99 -12.69
CA GLY A 233 -4.58 22.40 -12.52
C GLY A 233 -4.31 22.92 -11.10
N GLY A 234 -4.45 22.06 -10.09
CA GLY A 234 -4.09 22.39 -8.71
C GLY A 234 -2.58 22.55 -8.50
N LEU A 235 -1.78 21.71 -9.15
CA LEU A 235 -0.31 21.74 -9.05
C LEU A 235 0.29 23.03 -9.67
N VAL A 236 -0.22 23.45 -10.85
CA VAL A 236 0.24 24.68 -11.52
C VAL A 236 -0.07 25.91 -10.68
N ILE A 237 -1.24 25.98 -10.04
CA ILE A 237 -1.60 27.08 -9.14
C ILE A 237 -0.64 27.14 -7.94
N ILE A 238 -0.30 25.99 -7.34
CA ILE A 238 0.66 25.92 -6.23
C ILE A 238 2.05 26.41 -6.68
N CYS A 239 2.53 25.99 -7.85
CA CYS A 239 3.83 26.43 -8.39
C CYS A 239 3.89 27.94 -8.67
N SER A 240 2.78 28.56 -9.11
CA SER A 240 2.68 30.02 -9.27
C SER A 240 2.87 30.75 -7.95
N TYR A 241 2.30 30.23 -6.85
CA TYR A 241 2.40 30.84 -5.52
C TYR A 241 3.81 30.74 -4.91
N PHE A 242 4.59 29.73 -5.29
CA PHE A 242 5.98 29.56 -4.84
C PHE A 242 7.02 30.23 -5.76
N GLY A 243 6.59 31.03 -6.75
CA GLY A 243 7.50 31.74 -7.65
C GLY A 243 8.29 30.82 -8.59
N LEU A 244 7.82 29.58 -8.79
CA LEU A 244 8.43 28.60 -9.71
C LEU A 244 8.00 28.82 -11.17
N ILE A 245 7.11 29.78 -11.41
CA ILE A 245 6.64 30.21 -12.72
C ILE A 245 6.90 31.72 -12.84
N PRO A 246 7.48 32.21 -13.95
CA PRO A 246 7.71 33.64 -14.15
C PRO A 246 6.41 34.46 -13.96
N PRO A 247 6.46 35.63 -13.28
CA PRO A 247 5.27 36.43 -12.97
C PRO A 247 4.56 37.01 -14.20
N ASP A 248 5.22 37.04 -15.35
CA ASP A 248 4.74 37.48 -16.66
C ASP A 248 4.08 36.36 -17.49
N THR A 249 3.91 35.17 -16.91
CA THR A 249 3.30 34.03 -17.60
C THR A 249 1.83 34.31 -17.93
N THR A 250 1.53 34.33 -19.22
CA THR A 250 0.18 34.60 -19.74
C THR A 250 -0.80 33.46 -19.44
N PRO A 251 -2.12 33.72 -19.41
CA PRO A 251 -3.14 32.68 -19.24
C PRO A 251 -3.02 31.52 -20.24
N THR A 252 -2.60 31.81 -21.48
CA THR A 252 -2.36 30.80 -22.52
C THR A 252 -1.16 29.92 -22.20
N GLN A 253 -0.08 30.47 -21.65
CA GLN A 253 1.09 29.71 -21.22
C GLN A 253 0.79 28.84 -19.98
N ILE A 254 -0.04 29.34 -19.05
CA ILE A 254 -0.54 28.56 -17.91
C ILE A 254 -1.37 27.36 -18.39
N ALA A 255 -2.24 27.57 -19.38
CA ALA A 255 -3.03 26.50 -19.99
C ALA A 255 -2.13 25.45 -20.68
N LEU A 256 -1.09 25.89 -21.39
CA LEU A 256 -0.11 25.02 -22.07
C LEU A 256 0.72 24.20 -21.06
N LEU A 257 1.18 24.83 -19.97
CA LEU A 257 1.87 24.16 -18.87
C LEU A 257 0.98 23.12 -18.22
N SER A 258 -0.29 23.45 -18.00
CA SER A 258 -1.28 22.52 -17.43
C SER A 258 -1.51 21.31 -18.35
N THR A 259 -1.53 21.52 -19.67
CA THR A 259 -1.65 20.41 -20.65
C THR A 259 -0.39 19.56 -20.69
N ALA A 260 0.80 20.18 -20.67
CA ALA A 260 2.07 19.47 -20.63
C ALA A 260 2.25 18.63 -19.34
N VAL A 261 1.92 19.21 -18.18
CA VAL A 261 1.92 18.49 -16.89
C VAL A 261 0.90 17.35 -16.93
N THR A 262 -0.30 17.57 -17.47
CA THR A 262 -1.29 16.50 -17.64
C THR A 262 -0.77 15.39 -18.55
N ALA A 263 -0.09 15.72 -19.65
CA ALA A 263 0.48 14.74 -20.58
C ALA A 263 1.61 13.88 -19.97
N VAL A 264 2.34 14.41 -18.97
CA VAL A 264 3.37 13.66 -18.24
C VAL A 264 2.77 12.89 -17.06
N VAL A 265 1.80 13.47 -16.36
CA VAL A 265 1.18 12.88 -15.17
C VAL A 265 0.17 11.79 -15.53
N ALA A 266 -0.58 11.93 -16.62
CA ALA A 266 -1.59 10.93 -17.00
C ALA A 266 -1.01 9.53 -17.26
N PRO A 267 0.10 9.35 -18.00
CA PRO A 267 0.77 8.05 -18.13
C PRO A 267 1.24 7.49 -16.79
N LEU A 268 1.74 8.33 -15.89
CA LEU A 268 2.18 7.91 -14.55
C LEU A 268 0.98 7.47 -13.70
N VAL A 269 -0.13 8.19 -13.76
CA VAL A 269 -1.38 7.80 -13.07
C VAL A 269 -1.92 6.49 -13.64
N SER A 270 -1.92 6.30 -14.97
CA SER A 270 -2.32 5.04 -15.59
C SER A 270 -1.39 3.89 -15.23
N PHE A 271 -0.07 4.12 -15.18
CA PHE A 271 0.91 3.14 -14.74
C PHE A 271 0.69 2.76 -13.27
N VAL A 272 0.50 3.73 -12.38
CA VAL A 272 0.21 3.49 -10.96
C VAL A 272 -1.11 2.74 -10.80
N GLN A 273 -2.16 3.11 -11.54
CA GLN A 273 -3.44 2.39 -11.52
C GLN A 273 -3.30 0.93 -12.00
N ALA A 274 -2.56 0.69 -13.08
CA ALA A 274 -2.29 -0.64 -13.59
C ALA A 274 -1.40 -1.47 -12.66
N TYR A 275 -0.45 -0.84 -11.98
CA TYR A 275 0.39 -1.46 -10.96
C TYR A 275 -0.42 -1.83 -9.70
N MET A 276 -1.41 -1.02 -9.34
CA MET A 276 -2.28 -1.21 -8.18
C MET A 276 -3.49 -2.12 -8.45
N ALA A 277 -3.71 -2.54 -9.71
CA ALA A 277 -4.82 -3.40 -10.09
C ALA A 277 -4.66 -4.81 -9.49
N PRO A 278 -5.77 -5.52 -9.17
CA PRO A 278 -5.69 -6.89 -8.68
C PRO A 278 -5.21 -7.79 -9.81
N ARG A 279 -4.08 -8.49 -9.61
CA ARG A 279 -3.52 -9.48 -10.55
C ARG A 279 -3.74 -10.92 -10.12
N ASN A 280 -4.37 -11.11 -8.97
CA ASN A 280 -4.61 -12.42 -8.38
C ASN A 280 -5.90 -13.00 -9.01
N ALA A 281 -5.79 -13.52 -10.23
CA ALA A 281 -6.86 -14.24 -10.91
C ALA A 281 -6.30 -15.26 -11.92
N GLU A 282 -6.05 -16.48 -11.43
CA GLU A 282 -6.26 -17.75 -12.15
C GLU A 282 -6.82 -18.78 -11.18
#